data_AF-A0A4Y3PJH6-F1
#
_entry.id   AF-A0A4Y3PJH6-F1
#
_cell.length_a   1.000
_cell.length_b   1.000
_cell.length_c   1.000
_cell.angle_alpha   90.00
_cell.angle_beta   90.00
_cell.angle_gamma   90.00
#
_symmetry.space_group_name_H-M   'P 1'
#
loop_
_entity.id
_entity.type
_entity.pdbx_description
1 polymer ?
#
loop_
_entity_poly.entity_id
_entity_poly.type
_entity_poly.pdbx_seq_one_letter_code
_entity_poly.pdbx_strand_id
1 'polypeptide(L)'
;MFYHGIKWEYVRKEYPLLSPRRIAGKNGKAQCMDRLHLLQQFGLEPVHLLEADDSYPDERCIAECLAFGDTVFAFERLSLPMWQLSRHEVGVEVLDLRTCSAIYTKRHDAKVWELFPGVRRISDLLPMKFL
;
A
#
# COMPACT_ATOMS: atom_id res chain seq x y z
N MET A 1 -11.02 -6.43 1.79
CA MET A 1 -10.45 -5.20 1.16
C MET A 1 -8.94 -5.33 1.20
N PHE A 2 -8.20 -4.63 0.33
CA PHE A 2 -6.73 -4.65 0.31
C PHE A 2 -6.16 -3.25 0.57
N TYR A 3 -5.07 -3.15 1.31
CA TYR A 3 -4.51 -1.88 1.78
C TYR A 3 -3.01 -1.79 1.50
N HIS A 4 -2.59 -0.67 0.89
CA HIS A 4 -1.19 -0.39 0.64
C HIS A 4 -0.78 0.94 1.27
N GLY A 5 0.21 0.89 2.17
CA GLY A 5 0.81 2.06 2.81
C GLY A 5 2.03 2.56 2.05
N ILE A 6 2.09 3.86 1.77
CA ILE A 6 3.19 4.49 1.03
C ILE A 6 3.38 5.94 1.47
N LYS A 7 4.58 6.51 1.28
CA LYS A 7 4.79 7.96 1.42
C LYS A 7 4.29 8.69 0.18
N TRP A 8 3.56 9.79 0.38
CA TRP A 8 3.01 10.62 -0.69
C TRP A 8 4.06 11.09 -1.71
N GLU A 9 5.29 11.32 -1.27
CA GLU A 9 6.40 11.68 -2.15
C GLU A 9 6.68 10.63 -3.24
N TYR A 10 6.49 9.35 -2.95
CA TYR A 10 6.67 8.27 -3.92
C TYR A 10 5.46 8.16 -4.85
N VAL A 11 4.26 8.38 -4.32
CA VAL A 11 3.04 8.48 -5.15
C VAL A 11 3.23 9.53 -6.22
N ARG A 12 3.69 10.74 -5.87
CA ARG A 12 3.91 11.81 -6.84
C ARG A 12 4.94 11.50 -7.93
N LYS A 13 5.90 10.62 -7.65
CA LYS A 13 6.97 10.24 -8.59
C LYS A 13 6.54 9.09 -9.51
N GLU A 14 5.84 8.12 -8.95
CA GLU A 14 5.54 6.85 -9.61
C GLU A 14 4.12 6.76 -10.15
N TYR A 15 3.25 7.71 -9.82
CA TYR A 15 1.88 7.74 -10.31
C TYR A 15 1.83 7.61 -11.85
N PRO A 16 0.99 6.73 -12.41
CA PRO A 16 -0.08 5.99 -11.72
C PRO A 16 0.28 4.57 -11.24
N LEU A 17 1.45 4.04 -11.59
CA LEU A 17 1.79 2.62 -11.38
C LEU A 17 2.93 2.47 -10.39
N LEU A 18 2.67 1.80 -9.27
CA LEU A 18 3.71 1.33 -8.38
C LEU A 18 4.26 0.02 -8.91
N SER A 19 5.59 -0.03 -9.10
CA SER A 19 6.28 -1.27 -9.45
C SER A 19 7.60 -1.40 -8.68
N PRO A 20 8.00 -2.62 -8.33
CA PRO A 20 9.23 -2.91 -7.58
C PRO A 20 10.49 -2.42 -8.27
N ARG A 21 10.47 -2.41 -9.61
CA ARG A 21 11.61 -2.03 -10.44
C ARG A 21 11.98 -0.56 -10.29
N ARG A 22 11.12 0.27 -9.69
CA ARG A 22 11.31 1.72 -9.59
C ARG A 22 11.59 2.24 -8.18
N ILE A 23 11.18 1.49 -7.13
CA ILE A 23 11.40 1.85 -5.72
C ILE A 23 12.70 1.20 -5.19
N ALA A 24 13.71 0.99 -6.04
CA ALA A 24 15.02 0.51 -5.63
C ALA A 24 15.87 1.66 -5.02
N GLY A 25 15.36 2.27 -3.95
CA GLY A 25 16.04 3.31 -3.17
C GLY A 25 16.53 2.75 -1.85
N LYS A 26 17.82 2.37 -1.80
CA LYS A 26 18.70 2.12 -0.64
C LYS A 26 18.01 2.14 0.73
N ASN A 27 17.95 1.02 1.47
CA ASN A 27 18.12 0.97 2.95
C ASN A 27 18.10 -0.48 3.53
N GLY A 28 19.02 -0.77 4.47
CA GLY A 28 18.87 -1.81 5.51
C GLY A 28 19.39 -3.25 5.23
N LYS A 29 20.36 -3.72 6.04
CA LYS A 29 20.88 -5.11 6.00
C LYS A 29 19.84 -6.19 6.40
N ALA A 30 18.87 -5.86 7.25
CA ALA A 30 17.81 -6.80 7.67
C ALA A 30 16.75 -7.03 6.57
N GLN A 31 16.40 -5.98 5.81
CA GLN A 31 15.58 -6.10 4.60
C GLN A 31 16.24 -6.96 3.52
N CYS A 32 17.56 -7.10 3.54
CA CYS A 32 18.31 -7.85 2.54
C CYS A 32 17.95 -9.34 2.53
N MET A 33 17.70 -9.96 3.70
CA MET A 33 17.39 -11.40 3.77
C MET A 33 15.96 -11.72 3.33
N ASP A 34 14.96 -10.97 3.77
CA ASP A 34 13.58 -11.14 3.31
C ASP A 34 13.46 -10.82 1.82
N ARG A 35 14.15 -9.78 1.36
CA ARG A 35 14.22 -9.42 -0.06
C ARG A 35 14.90 -10.50 -0.89
N LEU A 36 15.98 -11.11 -0.40
CA LEU A 36 16.64 -12.24 -1.06
C LEU A 36 15.73 -13.46 -1.14
N HIS A 37 14.99 -13.78 -0.06
CA HIS A 37 14.02 -14.87 -0.08
C HIS A 37 12.87 -14.61 -1.05
N LEU A 38 12.32 -13.38 -1.11
CA LEU A 38 11.25 -13.02 -2.05
C LEU A 38 11.75 -13.06 -3.51
N LEU A 39 12.95 -12.55 -3.78
CA LEU A 39 13.58 -12.65 -5.09
C LEU A 39 13.85 -14.10 -5.50
N GLN A 40 14.25 -14.97 -4.57
CA GLN A 40 14.48 -16.38 -4.83
C GLN A 40 13.18 -17.17 -5.03
N GLN A 41 12.11 -16.82 -4.31
CA GLN A 41 10.83 -17.52 -4.34
C GLN A 41 9.93 -17.08 -5.50
N PHE A 42 9.95 -15.79 -5.86
CA PHE A 42 9.03 -15.20 -6.86
C PHE A 42 9.75 -14.54 -8.05
N GLY A 43 11.08 -14.40 -8.02
CA GLY A 43 11.85 -13.74 -9.08
C GLY A 43 11.80 -12.20 -9.04
N LEU A 44 11.00 -11.62 -8.13
CA LEU A 44 10.81 -10.18 -7.94
C LEU A 44 10.40 -9.87 -6.49
N GLU A 45 10.64 -8.65 -6.03
CA GLU A 45 10.13 -8.13 -4.74
C GLU A 45 8.72 -7.56 -5.00
N PRO A 46 7.62 -8.12 -4.51
CA PRO A 46 6.27 -7.64 -4.90
C PRO A 46 5.92 -6.28 -4.26
N VAL A 47 4.84 -5.65 -4.73
CA VAL A 47 4.15 -4.60 -3.97
C VAL A 47 3.28 -5.28 -2.92
N HIS A 48 3.55 -5.00 -1.64
CA HIS A 48 2.89 -5.63 -0.50
C HIS A 48 1.59 -4.90 -0.15
N LEU A 49 0.53 -5.67 0.12
CA LEU A 49 -0.75 -5.18 0.59
C LEU A 49 -1.26 -6.02 1.76
N LEU A 50 -1.90 -5.36 2.73
CA LEU A 50 -2.64 -6.04 3.79
C LEU A 50 -4.05 -6.39 3.30
N GLU A 51 -4.50 -7.61 3.57
CA GLU A 51 -5.86 -8.07 3.32
C GLU A 51 -6.68 -8.00 4.61
N ALA A 52 -7.80 -7.30 4.56
CA ALA A 52 -8.75 -7.24 5.66
C ALA A 52 -9.72 -8.42 5.63
N ASP A 53 -9.91 -9.04 6.79
CA ASP A 53 -10.86 -10.12 7.07
C ASP A 53 -11.46 -9.98 8.49
N ASP A 54 -12.34 -10.90 8.90
CA ASP A 54 -13.00 -10.87 10.21
C ASP A 54 -12.03 -10.88 11.40
N SER A 55 -10.84 -11.46 11.22
CA SER A 55 -9.77 -11.51 12.23
C SER A 55 -8.76 -10.36 12.14
N TYR A 56 -8.81 -9.60 11.05
CA TYR A 56 -7.89 -8.51 10.76
C TYR A 56 -8.64 -7.35 10.06
N PRO A 57 -9.34 -6.50 10.85
CA PRO A 57 -10.30 -5.54 10.30
C PRO A 57 -9.63 -4.34 9.62
N ASP A 58 -10.41 -3.61 8.82
CA ASP A 58 -9.97 -2.46 8.02
C ASP A 58 -9.19 -1.42 8.84
N GLU A 59 -9.64 -1.09 10.05
CA GLU A 59 -8.98 -0.10 10.91
C GLU A 59 -7.56 -0.52 11.28
N ARG A 60 -7.34 -1.83 11.47
CA ARG A 60 -6.04 -2.39 11.79
C ARG A 60 -5.12 -2.32 10.58
N CYS A 61 -5.59 -2.71 9.40
CA CYS A 61 -4.85 -2.57 8.15
C CYS A 61 -4.39 -1.12 7.93
N ILE A 62 -5.31 -0.17 8.10
CA ILE A 62 -5.01 1.27 7.91
C ILE A 62 -3.97 1.73 8.93
N ALA A 63 -4.13 1.39 10.21
CA ALA A 63 -3.19 1.78 11.26
C ALA A 63 -1.77 1.22 11.02
N GLU A 64 -1.68 -0.08 10.68
CA GLU A 64 -0.40 -0.73 10.41
C GLU A 64 0.23 -0.16 9.12
N CYS A 65 -0.52 0.05 8.04
CA CYS A 65 -0.01 0.71 6.83
C CYS A 65 0.49 2.16 7.10
N LEU A 66 -0.22 2.92 7.95
CA LEU A 66 0.16 4.26 8.38
C LEU A 66 1.37 4.31 9.33
N ALA A 67 1.85 3.16 9.83
CA ALA A 67 3.12 3.07 10.55
C ALA A 67 4.33 3.11 9.59
N PHE A 68 4.14 2.69 8.33
CA PHE A 68 5.20 2.67 7.30
C PHE A 68 5.19 3.90 6.40
N GLY A 69 4.00 4.41 6.07
CA GLY A 69 3.79 5.55 5.18
C GLY A 69 2.94 6.66 5.80
N ASP A 70 2.68 7.70 5.02
CA ASP A 70 1.78 8.80 5.40
C ASP A 70 0.43 8.74 4.67
N THR A 71 0.31 7.83 3.70
CA THR A 71 -0.87 7.66 2.84
C THR A 71 -1.15 6.18 2.63
N VAL A 72 -2.42 5.80 2.69
CA VAL A 72 -2.91 4.43 2.46
C VAL A 72 -3.92 4.45 1.33
N PHE A 73 -3.74 3.55 0.38
CA PHE A 73 -4.70 3.28 -0.69
C PHE A 73 -5.44 1.99 -0.38
N ALA A 74 -6.77 2.01 -0.48
CA ALA A 74 -7.62 0.84 -0.34
C ALA A 74 -8.15 0.38 -1.70
N PHE A 75 -8.23 -0.93 -1.89
CA PHE A 75 -8.65 -1.56 -3.13
C PHE A 75 -9.70 -2.63 -2.84
N GLU A 76 -10.80 -2.61 -3.58
CA GLU A 76 -11.82 -3.66 -3.52
C GLU A 76 -11.34 -4.95 -4.17
N ARG A 77 -10.48 -4.84 -5.18
CA ARG A 77 -9.94 -5.96 -5.97
C ARG A 77 -8.51 -5.65 -6.40
N LEU A 78 -7.71 -6.70 -6.58
CA LEU A 78 -6.36 -6.60 -7.11
C LEU A 78 -6.27 -7.30 -8.47
N SER A 79 -5.34 -6.83 -9.30
CA SER A 79 -4.97 -7.50 -10.55
C SER A 79 -4.24 -8.81 -10.26
N LEU A 80 -4.52 -9.83 -11.06
CA LEU A 80 -3.77 -11.09 -11.05
C LEU A 80 -2.53 -11.00 -11.95
N PRO A 81 -1.44 -11.74 -11.67
CA PRO A 81 -1.29 -12.70 -10.58
C PRO A 81 -1.09 -12.01 -9.21
N MET A 82 -1.59 -12.68 -8.17
CA MET A 82 -1.42 -12.29 -6.77
C MET A 82 -0.73 -13.44 -6.03
N TRP A 83 0.19 -13.10 -5.12
CA TRP A 83 0.90 -14.06 -4.28
C TRP A 83 0.49 -13.89 -2.83
N GLN A 84 0.13 -14.98 -2.15
CA GLN A 84 -0.06 -14.95 -0.70
C GLN A 84 1.31 -14.95 -0.02
N LEU A 85 1.63 -13.89 0.73
CA LEU A 85 2.92 -13.74 1.42
C LEU A 85 2.83 -14.17 2.89
N SER A 86 1.72 -13.82 3.54
CA SER A 86 1.38 -14.26 4.90
C SER A 86 -0.14 -14.38 5.04
N ARG A 87 -0.66 -14.70 6.23
CA ARG A 87 -2.11 -14.87 6.44
C ARG A 87 -2.94 -13.63 6.03
N HIS A 88 -2.40 -12.43 6.26
CA HIS A 88 -3.10 -11.16 6.01
C HIS A 88 -2.34 -10.29 5.02
N GLU A 89 -1.41 -10.86 4.26
CA GLU A 89 -0.55 -10.10 3.36
C GLU A 89 -0.44 -10.77 2.00
N VAL A 90 -0.64 -9.97 0.97
CA VAL A 90 -0.57 -10.37 -0.43
C VAL A 90 0.42 -9.48 -1.19
N GLY A 91 1.00 -10.04 -2.24
CA GLY A 91 1.91 -9.36 -3.15
C GLY A 91 1.36 -9.30 -4.57
N VAL A 92 1.54 -8.16 -5.24
CA VAL A 92 1.28 -8.00 -6.68
C VAL A 92 2.51 -7.43 -7.38
N GLU A 93 2.70 -7.73 -8.67
CA GLU A 93 3.85 -7.21 -9.42
C GLU A 93 3.73 -5.70 -9.68
N VAL A 94 2.53 -5.24 -10.02
CA VAL A 94 2.24 -3.84 -10.31
C VAL A 94 0.93 -3.47 -9.64
N LEU A 95 0.90 -2.32 -9.00
CA LEU A 95 -0.30 -1.76 -8.39
C LEU A 95 -0.68 -0.45 -9.10
N ASP A 96 -1.84 -0.42 -9.74
CA ASP A 96 -2.40 0.79 -10.34
C ASP A 96 -3.21 1.57 -9.32
N LEU A 97 -2.65 2.68 -8.84
CA LEU A 97 -3.25 3.51 -7.80
C LEU A 97 -4.60 4.09 -8.23
N ARG A 98 -4.86 4.24 -9.52
CA ARG A 98 -6.13 4.80 -10.03
C ARG A 98 -7.33 3.90 -9.75
N THR A 99 -7.08 2.62 -9.49
CA THR A 99 -8.11 1.63 -9.21
C THR A 99 -8.54 1.59 -7.74
N CYS A 100 -7.94 2.45 -6.89
CA CYS A 100 -8.28 2.51 -5.47
C CYS A 100 -9.74 2.99 -5.27
N SER A 101 -10.39 2.45 -4.25
CA SER A 101 -11.74 2.83 -3.84
C SER A 101 -11.74 3.89 -2.74
N ALA A 102 -10.68 3.93 -1.92
CA ALA A 102 -10.51 4.93 -0.87
C ALA A 102 -9.04 5.29 -0.63
N ILE A 103 -8.82 6.50 -0.12
CA ILE A 103 -7.51 6.99 0.30
C ILE A 103 -7.60 7.53 1.73
N TYR A 104 -6.66 7.14 2.57
CA TYR A 104 -6.50 7.63 3.95
C TYR A 104 -5.14 8.29 4.07
N THR A 105 -5.07 9.53 4.53
CA THR A 105 -3.77 10.23 4.62
C THR A 105 -3.68 11.07 5.88
N LYS A 106 -2.48 11.10 6.47
CA LYS A 106 -2.11 12.03 7.55
C LYS A 106 -1.80 13.43 7.01
N ARG A 107 -1.73 13.60 5.69
CA ARG A 107 -1.32 14.83 5.02
C ARG A 107 -2.53 15.66 4.61
N HIS A 108 -2.82 16.72 5.36
CA HIS A 108 -3.83 17.71 4.97
C HIS A 108 -3.42 18.55 3.75
N ASP A 109 -2.11 18.63 3.45
CA ASP A 109 -1.56 19.38 2.32
C ASP A 109 -1.46 18.55 1.02
N ALA A 110 -1.63 17.23 1.11
CA ALA A 110 -1.64 16.37 -0.06
C ALA A 110 -2.91 16.70 -0.86
N LYS A 111 -2.75 17.35 -1.99
CA LYS A 111 -3.83 17.62 -2.95
C LYS A 111 -4.26 16.36 -3.68
N VAL A 112 -4.64 15.32 -2.93
CA VAL A 112 -4.94 13.98 -3.42
C VAL A 112 -5.99 14.01 -4.53
N TRP A 113 -6.98 14.89 -4.37
CA TRP A 113 -8.08 15.15 -5.30
C TRP A 113 -7.62 15.47 -6.74
N GLU A 114 -6.47 16.14 -6.90
CA GLU A 114 -5.95 16.51 -8.24
C GLU A 114 -5.48 15.28 -9.03
N LEU A 115 -4.94 14.26 -8.35
CA LEU A 115 -4.48 13.02 -8.98
C LEU A 115 -5.57 11.95 -9.01
N PHE A 116 -6.54 12.01 -8.09
CA PHE A 116 -7.55 10.97 -7.88
C PHE A 116 -8.98 11.52 -7.90
N PRO A 117 -9.43 12.11 -9.03
CA PRO A 117 -10.72 12.82 -9.09
C PRO A 117 -11.95 11.92 -8.94
N GLY A 118 -11.82 10.60 -9.08
CA GLY A 118 -12.92 9.63 -9.03
C GLY A 118 -12.99 8.77 -7.77
N VAL A 119 -12.12 9.01 -6.78
CA VAL A 119 -12.06 8.18 -5.57
C VAL A 119 -13.24 8.51 -4.65
N ARG A 120 -14.00 7.48 -4.27
CA ARG A 120 -15.28 7.62 -3.55
C ARG A 120 -15.13 8.14 -2.13
N ARG A 121 -14.00 7.87 -1.48
CA ARG A 121 -13.75 8.26 -0.10
C ARG A 121 -12.29 8.67 0.08
N ILE A 122 -12.10 9.92 0.44
CA ILE A 122 -10.80 10.42 0.89
C ILE A 122 -11.03 10.92 2.32
N SER A 123 -10.28 10.36 3.25
CA SER A 123 -10.41 10.65 4.68
C SER A 123 -9.07 11.15 5.20
N ASP A 124 -9.10 12.35 5.78
CA ASP A 124 -8.04 12.94 6.60
C ASP A 124 -8.09 12.46 8.06
N LEU A 125 -9.13 11.70 8.41
CA LEU A 125 -9.37 11.22 9.76
C LEU A 125 -8.56 9.95 10.05
N LEU A 126 -7.54 10.08 10.91
CA LEU A 126 -7.23 9.01 11.86
C LEU A 126 -8.54 8.68 12.60
N PRO A 127 -8.96 7.40 12.70
CA PRO A 127 -10.09 7.07 13.56
C PRO A 127 -9.77 7.57 14.98
N MET A 128 -10.54 8.54 15.46
CA MET A 128 -10.45 9.18 16.79
C MET A 128 -10.65 8.20 17.97
N LYS A 129 -10.56 6.88 17.74
CA LYS A 129 -10.61 5.84 18.77
C LYS A 129 -9.23 5.46 19.32
N PHE A 130 -8.16 6.14 18.90
CA PHE A 130 -6.79 5.86 19.35
C PHE A 130 -6.06 7.08 19.92
N LEU A 131 -6.80 8.09 20.43
CA LEU A 131 -6.28 9.11 21.35
C LEU A 131 -6.71 8.76 22.78
#